data_AF-A0A2H0N1C2-F1
#
_entry.id   AF-A0A2H0N1C2-F1
#
_cell.length_a   1.000
_cell.length_b   1.000
_cell.length_c   1.000
_cell.angle_alpha   90.00
_cell.angle_beta   90.00
_cell.angle_gamma   90.00
#
_symmetry.space_group_name_H-M   'P 1'
#
loop_
_entity.id
_entity.type
_entity.pdbx_description
1 polymer ?
#
loop_
_entity_poly.entity_id
_entity_poly.type
_entity_poly.pdbx_seq_one_letter_code
_entity_poly.pdbx_strand_id
1 'polypeptide(L)'
;MVPKVLKIFLILIIFYFLALIQISFLPFFTIFSKNIHLILILIIVINLIEKPKGKVGLYSAIFGGIFLDISSSYYFLGFNTAVFLAISIFLKLILLRYVKLPSFQKFPEI
;
A
#
# COMPACT_ATOMS: atom_id res chain seq x y z
N MET A 1 19.38 10.33 -9.59
CA MET A 1 19.33 9.15 -8.70
C MET A 1 18.87 9.61 -7.32
N VAL A 2 17.63 9.29 -6.95
CA VAL A 2 17.12 9.60 -5.60
C VAL A 2 17.65 8.52 -4.63
N PRO A 3 18.29 8.88 -3.51
CA PRO A 3 18.81 7.90 -2.56
C PRO A 3 17.69 7.01 -2.01
N LYS A 4 17.97 5.72 -1.77
CA LYS A 4 16.99 4.73 -1.30
C LYS A 4 16.25 5.18 -0.04
N VAL A 5 16.95 5.85 0.88
CA VAL A 5 16.38 6.41 2.10
C VAL A 5 15.31 7.46 1.79
N LEU A 6 15.58 8.36 0.83
CA LEU A 6 14.64 9.40 0.43
C LEU A 6 13.38 8.81 -0.22
N LYS A 7 13.51 7.69 -0.96
CA LYS A 7 12.33 6.98 -1.50
C LYS A 7 11.43 6.41 -0.40
N ILE A 8 12.01 5.76 0.61
CA ILE A 8 11.26 5.23 1.76
C ILE A 8 10.60 6.38 2.53
N PHE A 9 11.34 7.45 2.77
CA PHE A 9 10.84 8.64 3.45
C PHE A 9 9.66 9.27 2.70
N LEU A 10 9.74 9.36 1.37
CA LEU A 10 8.65 9.84 0.54
C LEU A 10 7.40 8.93 0.63
N ILE A 11 7.58 7.62 0.62
CA ILE A 11 6.48 6.65 0.80
C ILE A 11 5.79 6.84 2.16
N LEU A 12 6.57 7.01 3.23
CA LEU A 12 6.03 7.27 4.57
C LEU A 12 5.20 8.55 4.60
N ILE A 13 5.71 9.63 4.02
CA ILE A 13 5.00 10.91 3.92
C ILE A 13 3.68 10.75 3.15
N ILE A 14 3.70 10.06 2.01
CA ILE A 14 2.50 9.85 1.19
C ILE A 14 1.44 9.09 1.99
N PHE A 15 1.81 7.97 2.63
CA PHE A 15 0.84 7.20 3.42
C PHE A 15 0.32 7.96 4.64
N TYR A 16 1.15 8.76 5.29
CA TYR A 16 0.74 9.62 6.39
C TYR A 16 -0.32 10.63 5.95
N PHE A 17 -0.07 11.38 4.87
CA PHE A 17 -1.06 12.31 4.34
C PHE A 17 -2.33 11.60 3.85
N LEU A 18 -2.21 10.42 3.24
CA LEU A 18 -3.36 9.63 2.82
C LEU A 18 -4.24 9.23 4.01
N ALA A 19 -3.62 8.81 5.12
CA ALA A 19 -4.33 8.45 6.34
C ALA A 19 -5.09 9.66 6.91
N LEU A 20 -4.43 10.82 6.98
CA LEU A 20 -5.06 12.06 7.42
C LEU A 20 -6.24 12.47 6.53
N ILE A 21 -6.07 12.41 5.20
CA ILE A 21 -7.17 12.73 4.27
C ILE A 21 -8.33 11.76 4.47
N GLN A 22 -8.04 10.46 4.60
CA GLN A 22 -9.05 9.43 4.80
C GLN A 22 -9.83 9.61 6.12
N ILE A 23 -9.22 10.14 7.17
CA ILE A 23 -9.90 10.31 8.46
C ILE A 23 -10.62 11.64 8.53
N SER A 24 -10.04 12.69 7.96
CA SER A 24 -10.62 14.04 8.01
C SER A 24 -11.72 14.26 6.99
N PHE A 25 -11.65 13.67 5.80
CA PHE A 25 -12.59 13.96 4.70
C PHE A 25 -13.52 12.80 4.36
N LEU A 26 -13.03 11.56 4.37
CA LEU A 26 -13.82 10.44 3.88
C LEU A 26 -15.05 10.05 4.73
N PRO A 27 -15.14 10.34 6.05
CA PRO A 27 -16.40 10.13 6.76
C PRO A 27 -17.57 10.94 6.18
N PHE A 28 -17.29 12.06 5.49
CA PHE A 28 -18.31 12.86 4.80
C PHE A 28 -18.72 12.31 3.43
N PHE A 29 -17.93 11.38 2.87
CA PHE A 29 -18.16 10.77 1.56
C PHE A 29 -18.45 9.27 1.71
N THR A 30 -19.49 8.93 2.48
CA THR A 30 -19.98 7.55 2.55
C THR A 30 -20.81 7.22 1.32
N ILE A 31 -20.33 6.28 0.50
CA ILE A 31 -21.09 5.72 -0.64
C ILE A 31 -21.66 4.37 -0.16
N PHE A 32 -22.98 4.19 -0.20
CA PHE A 32 -23.68 3.00 0.32
C PHE A 32 -23.34 2.65 1.79
N SER A 33 -23.17 3.66 2.64
CA SER A 33 -22.78 3.49 4.06
C SER A 33 -21.45 2.77 4.30
N LYS A 34 -20.60 2.65 3.27
CA LYS A 34 -19.25 2.08 3.37
C LYS A 34 -18.21 3.15 3.08
N ASN A 35 -17.18 3.19 3.91
CA ASN A 35 -16.03 4.04 3.70
C ASN A 35 -15.08 3.38 2.67
N ILE A 36 -14.66 4.15 1.68
CA ILE A 36 -13.65 3.71 0.72
C ILE A 36 -12.28 3.73 1.40
N HIS A 37 -11.52 2.63 1.34
CA HIS A 37 -10.18 2.59 1.91
C HIS A 37 -9.13 3.01 0.87
N LEU A 38 -8.83 4.31 0.80
CA LEU A 38 -7.85 4.87 -0.14
C LEU A 38 -6.46 4.22 0.02
N ILE A 39 -6.04 3.97 1.26
CA ILE A 39 -4.77 3.32 1.55
C ILE A 39 -4.72 1.91 0.94
N LEU A 40 -5.81 1.14 1.07
CA LEU A 40 -5.90 -0.20 0.50
C LEU A 40 -5.82 -0.16 -1.03
N ILE A 41 -6.55 0.76 -1.66
CA ILE A 41 -6.51 0.94 -3.12
C ILE A 41 -5.08 1.22 -3.58
N LEU A 42 -4.39 2.14 -2.91
CA LEU A 42 -3.01 2.48 -3.24
C LEU A 42 -2.07 1.28 -3.07
N ILE A 43 -2.22 0.48 -2.00
CA ILE A 43 -1.44 -0.75 -1.80
C ILE A 43 -1.66 -1.74 -2.94
N ILE A 44 -2.91 -1.94 -3.39
CA ILE A 44 -3.23 -2.82 -4.52
C ILE A 44 -2.54 -2.31 -5.80
N VAL A 45 -2.69 -1.02 -6.12
CA VAL A 45 -2.07 -0.39 -7.30
C VAL A 45 -0.55 -0.54 -7.27
N ILE A 46 0.10 -0.28 -6.13
CA ILE A 46 1.54 -0.45 -5.97
C ILE A 46 1.94 -1.91 -6.22
N ASN A 47 1.21 -2.89 -5.68
CA ASN A 47 1.52 -4.30 -5.89
C ASN A 47 1.35 -4.74 -7.35
N LEU A 48 0.38 -4.17 -8.08
CA LEU A 48 0.15 -4.48 -9.49
C LEU A 48 1.21 -3.86 -10.43
N ILE A 49 1.71 -2.67 -10.11
CA ILE A 49 2.72 -1.96 -10.92
C ILE A 49 4.14 -2.44 -10.59
N GLU A 50 4.39 -2.80 -9.33
CA GLU A 50 5.70 -3.28 -8.90
C GLU A 50 6.05 -4.62 -9.56
N LYS A 51 7.34 -4.82 -9.88
CA LYS A 51 7.85 -6.15 -10.27
C LYS A 51 7.46 -7.20 -9.21
N PRO A 52 7.06 -8.43 -9.60
CA PRO A 52 6.59 -9.45 -8.66
C PRO A 52 7.58 -9.77 -7.52
N LYS A 53 8.89 -9.69 -7.78
CA LYS A 53 9.97 -9.91 -6.79
C LYS A 53 10.33 -8.68 -5.93
N GLY A 54 9.74 -7.53 -6.23
CA GLY A 54 9.94 -6.30 -5.47
C GLY A 54 9.32 -6.40 -4.06
N LYS A 55 9.76 -5.53 -3.15
CA LYS A 55 9.32 -5.49 -1.74
C LYS A 55 8.54 -4.22 -1.38
N VAL A 56 8.45 -3.24 -2.27
CA VAL A 56 7.75 -1.96 -2.06
C VAL A 56 6.29 -2.20 -1.72
N GLY A 57 5.59 -3.10 -2.41
CA GLY A 57 4.21 -3.44 -2.11
C GLY A 57 3.99 -3.98 -0.69
N LEU A 58 4.96 -4.75 -0.17
CA LEU A 58 4.92 -5.27 1.21
C LEU A 58 5.20 -4.16 2.22
N TYR A 59 6.21 -3.31 1.97
CA TYR A 59 6.49 -2.17 2.83
C TYR A 59 5.31 -1.19 2.88
N SER A 60 4.69 -0.93 1.73
CA SER A 60 3.47 -0.13 1.63
C SER A 60 2.32 -0.72 2.45
N ALA A 61 2.14 -2.05 2.43
CA ALA A 61 1.13 -2.72 3.24
C ALA A 61 1.40 -2.59 4.75
N ILE A 62 2.67 -2.71 5.16
CA ILE A 62 3.09 -2.54 6.56
C ILE A 62 2.83 -1.10 7.01
N PHE A 63 3.44 -0.11 6.33
CA PHE A 63 3.35 1.28 6.75
C PHE A 63 1.93 1.83 6.62
N GLY A 64 1.26 1.57 5.49
CA GLY A 64 -0.12 2.00 5.28
C GLY A 64 -1.08 1.40 6.32
N GLY A 65 -0.87 0.12 6.67
CA GLY A 65 -1.65 -0.53 7.72
C GLY A 65 -1.39 0.06 9.10
N ILE A 66 -0.12 0.27 9.47
CA ILE A 66 0.26 0.86 10.77
C ILE A 66 -0.33 2.26 10.91
N PHE A 67 -0.22 3.11 9.88
CA PHE A 67 -0.79 4.45 9.92
C PHE A 67 -2.31 4.42 10.07
N LEU A 68 -2.98 3.50 9.38
CA LEU A 68 -4.43 3.37 9.50
C LEU A 68 -4.84 2.82 10.86
N ASP A 69 -4.11 1.84 11.41
CA ASP A 69 -4.35 1.27 12.73
C ASP A 69 -4.21 2.32 13.84
N ILE A 70 -3.12 3.10 13.84
CA ILE A 70 -2.88 4.16 14.84
C ILE A 70 -3.94 5.25 14.76
N SER A 71 -4.45 5.52 13.56
CA SER A 71 -5.38 6.63 13.34
C SER A 71 -6.84 6.20 13.43
N SER A 72 -7.13 4.88 13.44
CA SER A 72 -8.46 4.34 13.64
C SER A 72 -8.72 4.05 15.12
N SER A 73 -9.81 4.58 15.68
CA SER A 73 -10.18 4.31 17.08
C SER A 73 -10.94 2.99 17.28
N TYR A 74 -11.23 2.27 16.19
CA TYR A 74 -12.26 1.20 16.19
C TYR A 74 -11.70 -0.23 16.26
N TYR A 75 -10.47 -0.45 15.81
CA TYR A 75 -9.89 -1.79 15.68
C TYR A 75 -8.64 -1.95 16.54
N PHE A 76 -8.30 -3.21 16.87
CA PHE A 76 -7.06 -3.54 17.56
C PHE A 76 -5.84 -3.13 16.73
N LEU A 77 -4.84 -2.57 17.40
CA LEU A 77 -3.61 -2.11 16.76
C LEU A 77 -2.89 -3.28 16.06
N GLY A 78 -2.74 -3.18 14.74
CA GLY A 78 -2.15 -4.22 13.89
C GLY A 78 -3.16 -5.03 13.06
N PHE A 79 -4.47 -4.84 13.24
CA PHE A 79 -5.48 -5.54 12.44
C PHE A 79 -5.39 -5.14 10.96
N ASN A 80 -5.39 -3.85 10.65
CA ASN A 80 -5.31 -3.38 9.27
C ASN A 80 -3.94 -3.70 8.68
N THR A 81 -2.86 -3.60 9.46
CA THR A 81 -1.53 -4.07 9.04
C THR A 81 -1.56 -5.53 8.61
N ALA A 82 -2.13 -6.43 9.41
CA ALA A 82 -2.21 -7.85 9.09
C ALA A 82 -3.02 -8.13 7.82
N VAL A 83 -4.20 -7.49 7.69
CA VAL A 83 -5.06 -7.63 6.51
C VAL A 83 -4.36 -7.13 5.25
N PHE A 84 -3.75 -5.95 5.29
CA PHE A 84 -3.06 -5.39 4.13
C PHE A 84 -1.84 -6.21 3.74
N LEU A 85 -1.09 -6.74 4.70
CA LEU A 85 0.02 -7.66 4.45
C LEU A 85 -0.47 -8.94 3.77
N ALA A 86 -1.53 -9.56 4.28
CA ALA A 86 -2.11 -10.76 3.69
C ALA A 86 -2.53 -10.53 2.23
N ILE A 87 -3.18 -9.39 1.95
CA ILE A 87 -3.56 -9.00 0.59
C ILE A 87 -2.34 -8.79 -0.30
N SER A 88 -1.32 -8.08 0.17
CA SER A 88 -0.10 -7.83 -0.62
C SER A 88 0.66 -9.14 -0.92
N ILE A 89 0.76 -10.05 0.05
CA ILE A 89 1.34 -11.38 -0.14
C ILE A 89 0.53 -12.16 -1.17
N PHE A 90 -0.79 -12.19 -1.03
CA PHE A 90 -1.70 -12.88 -1.96
C PHE A 90 -1.54 -12.35 -3.39
N LEU A 91 -1.53 -11.03 -3.58
CA LEU A 91 -1.30 -10.41 -4.89
C LEU A 91 0.06 -10.81 -5.46
N LYS A 92 1.13 -10.78 -4.65
CA LYS A 92 2.46 -11.18 -5.10
C LYS A 92 2.52 -12.64 -5.51
N LEU A 93 1.87 -13.54 -4.76
CA LEU A 93 1.81 -14.97 -5.11
C LEU A 93 1.11 -15.19 -6.46
N ILE A 94 -0.01 -14.48 -6.70
CA ILE A 94 -0.71 -14.53 -8.00
C ILE A 94 0.18 -13.97 -9.10
N LEU A 95 0.73 -12.77 -8.92
CA LEU A 95 1.55 -12.12 -9.95
C LEU A 95 2.82 -12.92 -10.28
N LEU A 96 3.45 -13.55 -9.29
CA LEU A 96 4.61 -14.43 -9.49
C LEU A 96 4.27 -15.68 -10.30
N ARG A 97 3.06 -16.23 -10.13
CA ARG A 97 2.64 -17.48 -10.79
C ARG A 97 2.07 -17.25 -12.19
N TYR A 98 1.23 -16.22 -12.34
CA TYR A 98 0.43 -16.03 -13.56
C TYR A 98 1.02 -14.99 -14.50
N VAL A 99 1.75 -14.00 -13.98
CA VAL A 99 2.39 -13.00 -14.82
C VAL A 99 3.83 -13.44 -15.05
N LYS A 100 4.03 -14.34 -16.02
CA LYS A 100 5.34 -14.49 -16.68
C LYS A 100 5.61 -13.19 -17.45
N LEU A 101 5.99 -12.13 -16.72
CA LEU A 101 6.50 -10.93 -17.37
C LEU A 101 7.73 -11.39 -18.17
N PRO A 102 7.75 -11.28 -19.52
CA PRO A 102 9.01 -11.34 -20.23
C PRO A 102 9.89 -10.32 -19.52
N SER A 103 11.06 -10.78 -19.06
CA SER A 103 11.99 -9.95 -18.30
C SER A 103 12.07 -8.59 -18.97
N PHE A 104 11.55 -7.55 -18.33
CA PHE A 104 11.82 -6.16 -18.72
C PHE A 104 13.32 -5.95 -18.47
N GLN A 105 14.09 -6.44 -19.43
CA GLN A 105 15.51 -6.32 -19.56
C GLN A 105 15.70 -4.86 -19.95
N LYS A 106 16.05 -4.05 -18.95
CA LYS A 106 16.39 -2.62 -19.03
C LYS A 106 15.19 -1.67 -19.15
N PHE A 107 14.66 -1.27 -18.01
CA PHE A 107 14.32 0.15 -17.82
C PHE A 107 15.39 0.76 -16.89
N PRO A 108 15.97 1.92 -17.26
CA PRO A 108 17.08 2.51 -16.54
C PRO A 108 16.67 2.82 -15.10
N GLU A 109 17.58 2.50 -14.19
CA GLU A 109 17.46 2.77 -12.77
C GLU A 109 17.36 4.29 -12.54
N ILE A 110 16.18 4.76 -12.13
CA ILE A 110 15.96 6.12 -11.61
C ILE A 110 16.10 6.10 -10.10
#